data_AF-A0AAW6CX34-F1
#
_entry.id   AF-A0AAW6CX34-F1
#
_cell.length_a   1.000
_cell.length_b   1.000
_cell.length_c   1.000
_cell.angle_alpha   90.00
_cell.angle_beta   90.00
_cell.angle_gamma   90.00
#
_symmetry.space_group_name_H-M   'P 1'
#
loop_
_entity.id
_entity.type
_entity.pdbx_description
1 polymer ?
#
loop_
_entity_poly.entity_id
_entity_poly.type
_entity_poly.pdbx_seq_one_letter_code
_entity_poly.pdbx_strand_id
1 'polypeptide(L)' 'MTVNTKTMVSITEANQNFSKVARLVDENGSAVILKNNVPRYIVMEFSEAEKLQTASDEDVMSVSKKLIEKNIRAYKELAK' A
#
# COMPACT_ATOMS: atom_id res chain seq x y z
N MET A 1 -4.75 4.27 -3.41
CA MET A 1 -4.57 2.94 -4.04
C MET A 1 -5.76 2.67 -4.94
N THR A 2 -5.54 2.48 -6.24
CA THR A 2 -6.60 2.05 -7.17
C THR A 2 -6.74 0.54 -7.02
N VAL A 3 -7.72 0.09 -6.24
CA VAL A 3 -7.93 -1.35 -6.02
C VAL A 3 -8.47 -1.95 -7.31
N ASN A 4 -7.65 -2.76 -7.98
CA ASN A 4 -8.00 -3.39 -9.24
C ASN A 4 -9.01 -4.51 -8.94
N THR A 5 -10.29 -4.29 -9.29
CA THR A 5 -11.40 -5.22 -9.00
C THR A 5 -11.25 -6.58 -9.67
N LYS A 6 -10.33 -6.71 -10.65
CA LYS A 6 -10.04 -7.98 -11.34
C LYS A 6 -9.28 -9.01 -10.49
N THR A 7 -8.74 -8.63 -9.34
CA THR A 7 -7.95 -9.53 -8.47
C THR A 7 -8.67 -9.93 -7.19
N MET A 8 -10.00 -9.75 -7.14
CA MET A 8 -10.80 -10.15 -6.00
C MET A 8 -11.11 -11.65 -6.04
N VAL A 9 -10.77 -12.35 -4.95
CA VAL A 9 -10.94 -13.80 -4.80
C VAL A 9 -11.73 -14.06 -3.52
N SER A 10 -12.65 -15.03 -3.53
CA SER A 10 -13.31 -15.41 -2.27
C SER A 10 -12.35 -16.14 -1.33
N ILE A 11 -12.55 -16.06 -0.02
CA ILE A 11 -11.76 -16.81 0.96
C ILE A 11 -11.83 -18.33 0.72
N THR A 12 -12.98 -18.82 0.26
CA THR A 12 -13.17 -20.24 -0.08
C THR A 12 -12.30 -20.65 -1.26
N GLU A 13 -12.29 -19.85 -2.32
CA GLU A 13 -11.46 -20.11 -3.50
C GLU A 13 -9.96 -20.00 -3.19
N ALA A 14 -9.57 -19.00 -2.38
CA ALA A 14 -8.18 -18.85 -1.94
C ALA A 14 -7.70 -20.05 -1.12
N ASN A 15 -8.55 -20.60 -0.25
CA ASN A 15 -8.24 -21.78 0.55
C ASN A 15 -8.21 -23.07 -0.30
N GLN A 16 -9.04 -23.16 -1.35
CA GLN A 16 -9.09 -24.34 -2.22
C GLN A 16 -7.92 -24.37 -3.22
N ASN A 17 -7.47 -23.23 -3.71
CA ASN A 17 -6.42 -23.16 -4.71
C ASN A 17 -5.53 -21.93 -4.52
N PHE A 18 -4.72 -21.95 -3.47
CA PHE A 18 -3.78 -20.87 -3.19
C PHE A 18 -2.77 -20.65 -4.33
N SER A 19 -2.38 -21.72 -5.06
CA SER A 19 -1.49 -21.59 -6.22
C SER A 19 -2.07 -20.71 -7.33
N LYS A 20 -3.39 -20.74 -7.54
CA LYS A 20 -4.09 -19.83 -8.46
C LYS A 20 -4.01 -18.38 -7.97
N VAL A 21 -4.15 -18.16 -6.67
CA VAL A 21 -4.02 -16.82 -6.06
C VAL A 21 -2.60 -16.30 -6.20
N ALA A 22 -1.58 -17.14 -6.00
CA ALA A 22 -0.19 -16.76 -6.20
C ALA A 22 0.08 -16.31 -7.65
N ARG A 23 -0.39 -17.06 -8.65
CA ARG A 23 -0.27 -16.64 -10.07
C ARG A 23 -0.96 -15.30 -10.37
N LEU A 24 -2.13 -15.08 -9.77
CA LEU A 24 -2.83 -13.79 -9.85
C LEU A 24 -2.01 -12.64 -9.27
N VAL A 25 -1.24 -12.91 -8.20
CA VAL A 25 -0.30 -11.95 -7.62
C VAL A 25 0.89 -11.73 -8.55
N ASP A 26 1.47 -12.78 -9.12
CA ASP A 26 2.59 -12.66 -10.07
C ASP A 26 2.21 -11.83 -11.31
N GLU A 27 0.96 -11.97 -11.81
CA GLU A 27 0.48 -11.24 -12.99
C GLU A 27 0.06 -9.80 -12.70
N ASN A 28 -0.61 -9.57 -11.57
CA ASN A 28 -1.29 -8.29 -11.28
C ASN A 28 -0.69 -7.53 -10.08
N GLY A 29 0.38 -8.05 -9.47
CA GLY A 29 1.08 -7.51 -8.30
C GLY A 29 0.39 -7.74 -6.96
N SER A 30 -0.94 -7.91 -6.94
CA SER A 30 -1.68 -8.20 -5.70
C SER A 30 -3.05 -8.82 -5.95
N ALA A 31 -3.53 -9.61 -4.98
CA ALA A 31 -4.85 -10.20 -4.95
C ALA A 31 -5.58 -9.85 -3.64
N VAL A 32 -6.86 -9.49 -3.74
CA VAL A 32 -7.70 -9.13 -2.60
C VAL A 32 -8.59 -10.31 -2.25
N ILE A 33 -8.54 -10.77 -1.01
CA ILE A 33 -9.39 -11.87 -0.54
C ILE A 33 -10.62 -11.30 0.18
N LEU A 34 -11.78 -11.71 -0.31
CA LEU A 34 -13.10 -11.38 0.23
C LEU A 34 -13.54 -12.43 1.27
N LYS A 35 -13.99 -11.98 2.44
CA LYS A 35 -14.71 -12.82 3.42
C LYS A 35 -16.14 -12.29 3.56
N ASN A 36 -17.13 -13.13 3.28
CA ASN A 36 -18.55 -12.73 3.24
C ASN A 36 -18.79 -11.53 2.30
N ASN A 37 -18.22 -11.56 1.10
CA ASN A 37 -18.26 -10.48 0.10
C ASN A 37 -17.65 -9.14 0.54
N VAL A 38 -16.93 -9.11 1.66
CA VAL A 38 -16.22 -7.92 2.13
C VAL A 38 -14.70 -8.13 1.97
N PRO A 39 -13.96 -7.21 1.32
CA PRO A 39 -12.50 -7.24 1.28
C PRO A 39 -11.92 -7.30 2.68
N ARG A 40 -11.14 -8.33 2.98
CA ARG A 40 -10.60 -8.52 4.33
C ARG A 40 -9.13 -8.84 4.40
N TYR A 41 -8.56 -9.43 3.36
CA TYR A 41 -7.13 -9.71 3.30
C TYR A 41 -6.58 -9.30 1.94
N ILE A 42 -5.27 -9.09 1.88
CA ILE A 42 -4.53 -8.85 0.64
C ILE A 42 -3.34 -9.81 0.61
N VAL A 43 -3.06 -10.34 -0.57
CA VAL A 43 -1.85 -11.10 -0.88
C VAL A 43 -1.08 -10.29 -1.90
N MET A 44 0.21 -10.10 -1.69
CA MET A 44 1.10 -9.36 -2.58
C MET A 44 2.52 -9.90 -2.43
N GLU A 45 3.40 -9.56 -3.37
CA GLU A 45 4.81 -9.88 -3.24
C GLU A 45 5.43 -9.20 -2.02
N PHE A 46 6.36 -9.90 -1.38
CA PHE A 46 7.04 -9.41 -0.19
C PHE A 46 7.84 -8.13 -0.46
N SER A 47 8.54 -8.06 -1.59
CA SER A 47 9.31 -6.88 -2.02
C SER A 47 8.44 -5.63 -2.20
N GLU A 48 7.22 -5.78 -2.70
CA GLU A 48 6.26 -4.68 -2.83
C GLU A 48 5.71 -4.24 -1.47
N ALA A 49 5.47 -5.19 -0.56
CA ALA A 49 5.09 -4.90 0.81
C ALA A 49 6.20 -4.13 1.56
N GLU A 50 7.48 -4.51 1.40
CA GLU A 50 8.61 -3.79 1.99
C GLU A 50 8.75 -2.36 1.46
N LYS A 51 8.55 -2.14 0.16
CA LYS A 51 8.55 -0.78 -0.42
C LYS A 51 7.44 0.08 0.16
N LEU A 52 6.23 -0.46 0.30
CA LEU A 52 5.09 0.24 0.91
C LEU A 52 5.35 0.58 2.38
N GLN A 53 6.05 -0.28 3.12
CA GLN A 53 6.42 -0.05 4.51
C GLN A 53 7.57 0.97 4.65
N THR A 54 8.50 1.00 3.70
CA THR A 54 9.65 1.91 3.74
C THR A 54 9.25 3.35 3.38
N ALA A 55 8.30 3.52 2.46
CA ALA A 55 7.80 4.84 2.05
C ALA A 55 7.23 5.65 3.24
N SER A 56 6.64 5.02 4.26
CA SER A 56 6.05 5.76 5.40
C SER A 56 7.05 6.56 6.23
N ASP A 57 8.34 6.19 6.27
CA ASP A 57 9.36 6.93 7.04
C ASP A 57 10.09 7.97 6.19
N GLU A 58 10.38 7.69 4.91
CA GLU A 58 11.00 8.67 3.99
C GLU A 58 10.04 9.80 3.60
N ASP A 59 8.73 9.51 3.51
CA ASP A 59 7.73 10.51 3.12
C ASP A 59 7.52 11.59 4.18
N VAL A 60 7.61 11.26 5.48
CA VAL A 60 7.49 12.27 6.54
C VAL A 60 8.63 13.26 6.47
N MET A 61 9.86 12.79 6.25
CA MET A 61 11.04 13.66 6.20
C MET A 61 11.06 14.50 4.91
N SER A 62 10.62 13.93 3.78
CA SER A 62 10.51 14.67 2.52
C SER A 62 9.39 15.72 2.55
N VAL A 63 8.25 15.40 3.17
CA VAL A 63 7.13 16.34 3.41
C VAL A 63 7.54 17.44 4.39
N SER A 64 8.21 17.07 5.48
CA SER A 64 8.74 18.04 6.47
C SER A 64 9.73 19.01 5.83
N LYS A 65 10.65 18.51 5.00
CA LYS A 65 11.62 19.36 4.29
C LYS A 65 10.94 20.32 3.31
N LYS A 66 9.95 19.84 2.54
CA LYS A 66 9.13 20.70 1.66
C LYS A 66 8.32 21.75 2.43
N LEU A 67 7.76 21.39 3.59
CA LEU A 67 7.00 22.31 4.45
C LEU A 67 7.89 23.40 5.04
N ILE A 68 9.09 23.04 5.50
CA ILE A 68 10.10 23.97 6.02
C ILE A 68 10.58 24.91 4.92
N GLU A 69 10.89 24.40 3.73
CA GLU A 69 11.31 25.24 2.59
C GLU A 69 10.22 26.23 2.16
N LYS A 70 8.96 25.78 2.06
CA LYS A 70 7.84 26.67 1.70
C LYS A 70 7.56 27.75 2.75
N ASN A 71 7.73 27.44 4.04
CA ASN A 71 7.37 28.33 5.13
C ASN A 71 8.58 28.94 5.85
N ILE A 72 9.76 28.94 5.22
CA ILE A 72 11.01 29.36 5.85
C ILE A 72 10.96 30.80 6.37
N ARG A 73 10.16 31.67 5.74
CA ARG A 73 9.92 33.05 6.20
C ARG A 73 9.05 33.09 7.47
N ALA A 74 8.01 32.27 7.56
CA ALA A 74 7.14 32.19 8.74
C ALA A 74 7.88 31.61 9.96
N TYR A 75 8.73 30.60 9.75
CA TYR A 75 9.58 30.05 10.83
C TYR A 75 10.62 31.06 11.33
N LYS A 76 11.19 31.89 10.44
CA LYS A 76 12.13 32.96 10.84
C LYS A 76 11.46 34.07 11.66
N GLU A 77 10.20 34.41 11.36
CA GLU A 77 9.44 35.39 12.14
C GLU A 77 9.01 34.83 13.51
N LEU A 78 8.69 33.54 13.61
CA LEU A 78 8.36 32.88 14.89
C LEU A 78 9.56 32.65 15.81
N ALA A 79 10.77 32.66 15.27
CA ALA A 79 12.02 32.48 16.01
C ALA A 79 12.62 33.80 16.54
N LYS A 80 11.92 34.92 16.33
CA LYS A 80 12.30 36.25 16.80
C LYS A 80 11.52 36.60 18.07
#